data_AF-A0A7X6YYJ3-F1
#
_entry.id   AF-A0A7X6YYJ3-F1
#
_cell.length_a   1.000
_cell.length_b   1.000
_cell.length_c   1.000
_cell.angle_alpha   90.00
_cell.angle_beta   90.00
_cell.angle_gamma   90.00
#
_symmetry.space_group_name_H-M   'P 1'
#
loop_
_entity.id
_entity.type
_entity.pdbx_description
1 polymer ?
#
loop_
_entity_poly.entity_id
_entity_poly.type
_entity_poly.pdbx_seq_one_letter_code
_entity_poly.pdbx_strand_id
1 'polypeptide(L)'
;MYNFLDAIREHARKTPDKAALIFEGQSISYGGLDKASQAVASRLQDRGLLPGSIVPVLFPRGLEALVGALGVLKAGSAFVMLNADDPRERIDFQLEDVGGFPPVDKNFLSACLENDSGGIHPDIRPLPEAPALVVYTSG
;
A
#
# COMPACT_ATOMS: atom_id res chain seq x y z
N MET A 1 6.09 20.95 6.63
CA MET A 1 5.29 20.02 7.45
C MET A 1 5.68 18.61 7.05
N TYR A 2 6.19 17.79 7.97
CA TYR A 2 6.52 16.38 7.72
C TYR A 2 5.24 15.56 7.72
N ASN A 3 4.99 14.73 6.71
CA ASN A 3 3.89 13.78 6.72
C ASN A 3 4.37 12.36 7.11
N PHE A 4 3.43 11.44 7.30
CA PHE A 4 3.71 10.06 7.69
C PHE A 4 4.72 9.34 6.78
N LEU A 5 4.65 9.57 5.47
CA LEU A 5 5.58 8.99 4.50
C LEU A 5 7.01 9.55 4.67
N ASP A 6 7.14 10.85 4.95
CA ASP A 6 8.44 11.48 5.19
C ASP A 6 9.14 10.88 6.42
N ALA A 7 8.39 10.51 7.46
CA ALA A 7 8.94 9.85 8.64
C ALA A 7 9.48 8.43 8.32
N ILE A 8 8.74 7.65 7.52
CA ILE A 8 9.18 6.31 7.08
C ILE A 8 10.45 6.41 6.24
N ARG A 9 10.48 7.32 5.24
CA ARG A 9 11.66 7.53 4.38
C ARG A 9 12.88 7.95 5.20
N GLU A 10 12.68 8.82 6.19
CA GLU A 10 13.78 9.25 7.05
C GLU A 10 14.35 8.09 7.88
N HIS A 11 13.50 7.19 8.38
CA HIS A 11 13.95 5.96 9.03
C HIS A 11 14.61 4.97 8.07
N ALA A 12 14.11 4.84 6.84
CA ALA A 12 14.74 4.04 5.79
C ALA A 12 16.15 4.54 5.46
N ARG A 13 16.37 5.86 5.47
CA ARG A 13 17.68 6.48 5.26
C ARG A 13 18.62 6.36 6.47
N LYS A 14 18.11 6.62 7.68
CA LYS A 14 18.93 6.68 8.90
C LYS A 14 19.20 5.32 9.53
N THR A 15 18.24 4.40 9.40
CA THR A 15 18.26 3.09 10.07
C THR A 15 17.69 2.00 9.16
N PRO A 16 18.27 1.80 7.95
CA PRO A 16 17.71 0.90 6.94
C PRO A 16 17.52 -0.54 7.42
N ASP A 17 18.40 -1.02 8.30
CA ASP A 17 18.42 -2.42 8.75
C ASP A 17 17.55 -2.66 10.00
N LYS A 18 16.99 -1.62 10.62
CA LYS A 18 16.10 -1.79 11.78
C LYS A 18 14.75 -2.35 11.31
N ALA A 19 14.21 -3.30 12.08
CA ALA A 19 12.87 -3.81 11.84
C ALA A 19 11.81 -2.69 11.91
N ALA A 20 11.02 -2.56 10.85
CA ALA A 20 9.88 -1.66 10.76
C ALA A 20 8.57 -2.41 11.02
N LEU A 21 8.44 -3.62 10.47
CA LEU A 21 7.29 -4.50 10.65
C LEU A 21 7.74 -5.84 11.19
N ILE A 22 6.95 -6.41 12.10
CA ILE A 22 7.15 -7.75 12.66
C ILE A 22 5.78 -8.45 12.73
N PHE A 23 5.69 -9.66 12.19
CA PHE A 23 4.49 -10.47 12.22
C PHE A 23 4.89 -11.94 12.20
N GLU A 24 4.39 -12.74 13.15
CA GLU A 24 4.61 -14.19 13.24
C GLU A 24 6.07 -14.65 13.06
N GLY A 25 7.01 -13.93 13.69
CA GLY A 25 8.44 -14.26 13.63
C GLY A 25 9.16 -13.81 12.33
N GLN A 26 8.43 -13.27 11.36
CA GLN A 26 8.98 -12.60 10.19
C GLN A 26 9.13 -11.11 10.45
N SER A 27 10.05 -10.45 9.74
CA SER A 27 10.24 -9.01 9.82
C SER A 27 10.63 -8.39 8.49
N ILE A 28 10.25 -7.12 8.31
CA ILE A 28 10.70 -6.26 7.22
C ILE A 28 11.41 -5.07 7.83
N SER A 29 12.62 -4.77 7.37
CA SER A 29 13.38 -3.60 7.81
C SER A 29 12.83 -2.30 7.23
N TYR A 30 13.18 -1.14 7.78
CA TYR A 30 12.76 0.15 7.22
C TYR A 30 13.19 0.32 5.76
N GLY A 31 14.42 -0.06 5.42
CA GLY A 31 14.90 -0.03 4.03
C GLY A 31 14.14 -0.99 3.12
N GLY A 32 13.84 -2.19 3.61
CA GLY A 32 13.03 -3.17 2.87
C GLY A 32 11.59 -2.70 2.65
N LEU A 33 10.98 -2.10 3.67
CA LEU A 33 9.62 -1.56 3.62
C LEU A 33 9.52 -0.41 2.63
N ASP A 34 10.48 0.52 2.66
CA ASP A 34 10.52 1.65 1.76
C ASP A 34 10.70 1.20 0.30
N LYS A 35 11.64 0.28 0.04
CA LYS A 35 11.85 -0.28 -1.31
C LYS A 35 10.63 -1.03 -1.83
N ALA A 36 10.06 -1.93 -1.02
CA ALA A 36 8.91 -2.74 -1.45
C ALA A 36 7.66 -1.89 -1.70
N SER A 37 7.38 -0.92 -0.82
CA SER A 37 6.27 0.02 -1.03
C SER A 37 6.51 0.95 -2.23
N GLN A 38 7.77 1.32 -2.52
CA GLN A 38 8.11 2.10 -3.72
C GLN A 38 7.79 1.34 -5.01
N ALA A 39 8.10 0.04 -5.04
CA ALA A 39 7.81 -0.80 -6.19
C ALA A 39 6.29 -0.90 -6.44
N VAL A 40 5.51 -1.08 -5.37
CA VAL A 40 4.04 -1.05 -5.45
C VAL A 40 3.54 0.30 -5.99
N ALA A 41 4.02 1.41 -5.44
CA ALA A 41 3.63 2.75 -5.87
C ALA A 41 3.93 3.01 -7.35
N SER A 42 5.14 2.66 -7.79
CA SER A 42 5.57 2.82 -9.18
C SER A 42 4.72 1.98 -10.12
N ARG A 43 4.41 0.73 -9.72
CA ARG A 43 3.57 -0.17 -10.52
C ARG A 43 2.11 0.30 -10.62
N LEU A 44 1.58 0.90 -9.55
CA LEU A 44 0.25 1.52 -9.57
C LEU A 44 0.21 2.71 -10.54
N GLN A 45 1.24 3.55 -10.53
CA GLN A 45 1.37 4.68 -11.45
C GLN A 45 1.51 4.21 -12.91
N ASP A 46 2.31 3.17 -13.17
CA ASP A 46 2.42 2.54 -14.50
C ASP A 46 1.09 1.97 -15.01
N ARG A 47 0.19 1.58 -14.10
CA ARG A 47 -1.17 1.11 -14.42
C ARG A 47 -2.19 2.25 -14.55
N GLY A 48 -1.74 3.50 -14.50
CA GLY A 48 -2.58 4.67 -14.69
C GLY A 48 -3.40 5.04 -13.46
N LEU A 49 -2.99 4.63 -12.25
CA LEU A 49 -3.62 5.12 -11.02
C LEU A 49 -3.52 6.65 -10.95
N LEU A 50 -4.65 7.30 -10.73
CA LEU A 50 -4.70 8.75 -10.54
C LEU A 50 -4.60 9.09 -9.04
N PRO A 51 -3.86 10.15 -8.67
CA PRO A 51 -3.85 10.64 -7.30
C PRO A 51 -5.27 10.96 -6.80
N GLY A 52 -5.54 10.65 -5.54
CA GLY A 52 -6.86 10.81 -4.93
C GLY A 52 -7.85 9.67 -5.18
N SER A 53 -7.51 8.66 -6.00
CA SER A 53 -8.28 7.41 -6.06
C SER A 53 -8.27 6.66 -4.72
N ILE A 54 -9.27 5.79 -4.51
CA ILE A 54 -9.30 4.82 -3.40
C ILE A 54 -8.92 3.45 -3.98
N VAL A 55 -7.94 2.78 -3.37
CA VAL A 55 -7.43 1.48 -3.84
C VAL A 55 -7.66 0.41 -2.78
N PRO A 56 -8.37 -0.68 -3.09
CA PRO A 56 -8.49 -1.82 -2.18
C PRO A 56 -7.14 -2.51 -1.95
N VAL A 57 -6.83 -2.81 -0.69
CA VAL A 57 -5.69 -3.62 -0.28
C VAL A 57 -6.26 -4.91 0.31
N LEU A 58 -6.17 -5.99 -0.46
CA LEU A 58 -6.86 -7.26 -0.19
C LEU A 58 -5.84 -8.35 0.19
N PHE A 59 -5.68 -8.55 1.50
CA PHE A 59 -4.78 -9.55 2.05
C PHE A 59 -5.36 -10.12 3.35
N PRO A 60 -4.96 -11.33 3.77
CA PRO A 60 -5.01 -11.69 5.18
C PRO A 60 -4.22 -10.68 6.01
N ARG A 61 -4.42 -10.69 7.33
CA ARG A 61 -3.58 -9.91 8.23
C ARG A 61 -2.11 -10.37 8.09
N GLY A 62 -1.22 -9.45 7.76
CA GLY A 62 0.19 -9.78 7.54
C GLY A 62 1.05 -8.58 7.13
N LEU A 63 2.30 -8.86 6.80
CA LEU A 63 3.29 -7.84 6.41
C LEU A 63 2.94 -7.22 5.05
N GLU A 64 2.47 -8.05 4.11
CA GLU A 64 2.11 -7.67 2.75
C GLU A 64 1.01 -6.61 2.71
N ALA A 65 0.04 -6.71 3.62
CA ALA A 65 -1.06 -5.76 3.72
C ALA A 65 -0.55 -4.33 3.99
N LEU A 66 0.47 -4.19 4.85
CA LEU A 66 1.09 -2.90 5.15
C LEU A 66 2.02 -2.41 4.04
N VAL A 67 2.71 -3.32 3.34
CA VAL A 67 3.50 -2.98 2.14
C VAL A 67 2.59 -2.40 1.05
N GLY A 68 1.46 -3.07 0.79
CA GLY A 68 0.45 -2.63 -0.17
C GLY A 68 -0.14 -1.26 0.20
N ALA A 69 -0.58 -1.09 1.44
CA ALA A 69 -1.13 0.17 1.93
C ALA A 69 -0.15 1.34 1.80
N LEU A 70 1.12 1.14 2.17
CA LEU A 70 2.15 2.18 2.00
C LEU A 70 2.42 2.50 0.52
N GLY A 71 2.40 1.49 -0.35
CA GLY A 71 2.53 1.72 -1.79
C GLY A 71 1.41 2.56 -2.38
N VAL A 72 0.16 2.33 -1.94
CA VAL A 72 -1.00 3.14 -2.33
C VAL A 72 -0.84 4.59 -1.85
N LEU A 73 -0.44 4.80 -0.59
CA LEU A 73 -0.19 6.14 -0.06
C LEU A 73 0.92 6.87 -0.82
N LYS A 74 2.01 6.16 -1.17
CA LYS A 74 3.12 6.69 -1.96
C LYS A 74 2.71 7.06 -3.40
N ALA A 75 1.71 6.39 -3.96
CA ALA A 75 1.10 6.75 -5.23
C ALA A 75 0.12 7.95 -5.13
N GLY A 76 -0.04 8.54 -3.94
CA GLY A 76 -0.90 9.71 -3.71
C GLY A 76 -2.38 9.37 -3.61
N SER A 77 -2.71 8.12 -3.28
CA SER A 77 -4.08 7.60 -3.22
C SER A 77 -4.44 7.14 -1.81
N ALA A 78 -5.74 7.07 -1.53
CA ALA A 78 -6.25 6.48 -0.31
C ALA A 78 -6.32 4.96 -0.46
N PHE A 79 -6.21 4.22 0.64
CA PHE A 79 -6.47 2.78 0.63
C PHE A 79 -7.67 2.41 1.49
N VAL A 80 -8.19 1.22 1.23
CA VAL A 80 -9.15 0.53 2.10
C VAL A 80 -8.64 -0.87 2.38
N MET A 81 -8.59 -1.24 3.66
CA MET A 81 -8.11 -2.56 4.07
C MET A 81 -9.26 -3.55 4.00
N LEU A 82 -9.10 -4.55 3.13
CA LEU A 82 -10.02 -5.67 3.02
C LEU A 82 -9.32 -6.93 3.50
N ASN A 83 -10.02 -7.73 4.30
CA ASN A 83 -9.49 -8.99 4.80
C ASN A 83 -9.82 -10.11 3.82
N ALA A 84 -8.80 -10.77 3.26
CA ALA A 84 -9.01 -11.85 2.31
C ALA A 84 -9.66 -13.11 2.93
N ASP A 85 -9.66 -13.20 4.28
CA ASP A 85 -10.32 -14.29 5.01
C ASP A 85 -11.81 -14.01 5.31
N ASP A 86 -12.32 -12.83 4.95
CA ASP A 86 -13.74 -12.50 5.11
C ASP A 86 -14.61 -13.28 4.09
N PRO A 87 -15.92 -13.47 4.36
CA PRO A 87 -16.83 -14.07 3.40
C PRO A 87 -16.79 -13.37 2.04
N ARG A 88 -16.78 -14.14 0.96
CA ARG A 88 -16.70 -13.62 -0.41
C ARG A 88 -17.73 -12.53 -0.71
N GLU A 89 -18.97 -12.73 -0.27
CA GLU A 89 -20.05 -11.75 -0.45
C GLU A 89 -19.73 -10.38 0.17
N ARG A 90 -19.04 -10.37 1.32
CA ARG A 90 -18.61 -9.13 1.98
C ARG A 90 -17.50 -8.45 1.19
N ILE A 91 -16.52 -9.21 0.70
CA ILE A 91 -15.42 -8.69 -0.11
C ILE A 91 -15.97 -8.10 -1.41
N ASP A 92 -16.85 -8.83 -2.10
CA ASP A 92 -17.45 -8.40 -3.37
C ASP A 92 -18.26 -7.11 -3.19
N PHE A 93 -19.08 -7.01 -2.12
CA PHE A 93 -19.79 -5.78 -1.76
C PHE A 93 -18.84 -4.60 -1.55
N GLN A 94 -17.77 -4.78 -0.78
CA GLN A 94 -16.82 -3.70 -0.49
C GLN A 94 -16.02 -3.29 -1.74
N LEU A 95 -15.65 -4.24 -2.61
CA LEU A 95 -14.98 -3.93 -3.87
C LEU A 95 -15.89 -3.15 -4.82
N GLU A 96 -17.18 -3.52 -4.89
CA GLU A 96 -18.17 -2.80 -5.69
C GLU A 96 -18.38 -1.37 -5.19
N ASP A 97 -18.47 -1.17 -3.86
CA ASP A 97 -18.71 0.14 -3.25
C ASP A 97 -17.51 1.09 -3.34
N VAL A 98 -16.28 0.58 -3.21
CA VAL A 98 -15.04 1.38 -3.38
C VAL A 98 -14.84 1.80 -4.84
N GLY A 99 -15.14 0.87 -5.76
CA GLY A 99 -15.13 1.09 -7.20
C GLY A 99 -13.75 1.08 -7.90
N GLY A 100 -13.82 1.16 -9.23
CA GLY A 100 -12.81 1.73 -10.15
C GLY A 100 -11.47 1.01 -10.35
N PHE A 101 -10.68 0.82 -9.29
CA PHE A 101 -9.30 0.34 -9.41
C PHE A 101 -9.14 -1.09 -8.88
N PRO A 102 -8.46 -2.00 -9.61
CA PRO A 102 -8.23 -3.37 -9.13
C PRO A 102 -7.52 -3.41 -7.78
N PRO A 103 -7.82 -4.40 -6.91
CA PRO A 103 -7.16 -4.51 -5.62
C PRO A 103 -5.65 -4.71 -5.77
N VAL A 104 -4.89 -4.14 -4.83
CA VAL A 104 -3.54 -4.62 -4.51
C VAL A 104 -3.72 -5.92 -3.74
N ASP A 105 -3.43 -7.04 -4.39
CA ASP A 105 -3.50 -8.38 -3.84
C ASP A 105 -2.12 -9.08 -3.90
N LYS A 106 -2.09 -10.35 -3.51
CA LYS A 106 -0.86 -11.16 -3.54
C LYS A 106 -0.22 -11.23 -4.93
N ASN A 107 -1.01 -11.34 -5.99
CA ASN A 107 -0.49 -11.43 -7.35
C ASN A 107 0.11 -10.09 -7.81
N PHE A 108 -0.56 -8.98 -7.49
CA PHE A 108 -0.05 -7.64 -7.73
C PHE A 108 1.30 -7.45 -7.02
N LEU A 109 1.37 -7.77 -5.73
CA LEU A 109 2.57 -7.57 -4.93
C LEU A 109 3.73 -8.42 -5.43
N SER A 110 3.53 -9.72 -5.69
CA SER A 110 4.57 -10.59 -6.25
C SER A 110 5.11 -10.03 -7.57
N ALA A 111 4.24 -9.58 -8.47
CA ALA A 111 4.66 -9.00 -9.75
C ALA A 111 5.50 -7.72 -9.60
N CYS A 112 5.28 -6.94 -8.53
CA CYS A 112 6.10 -5.76 -8.22
C CYS A 112 7.49 -6.12 -7.71
N LEU A 113 7.60 -7.21 -6.94
CA LEU A 113 8.86 -7.63 -6.31
C LEU A 113 9.75 -8.43 -7.26
N GLU A 114 9.16 -9.11 -8.25
CA GLU A 114 9.88 -9.89 -9.28
C GLU A 114 10.45 -9.01 -10.41
N ASN A 115 9.82 -7.87 -10.72
CA ASN A 115 10.19 -7.01 -11.84
C ASN A 115 10.77 -5.67 -11.35
N ASP A 116 12.09 -5.60 -11.17
CA ASP A 116 12.82 -4.35 -10.86
C ASP A 116 12.93 -3.39 -12.07
N SER A 117 12.26 -3.72 -13.19
CA SER A 117 12.37 -3.06 -14.51
C SER A 117 11.35 -1.95 -14.76
N GLY A 118 10.43 -1.70 -13.83
CA GLY A 118 9.55 -0.52 -13.88
C GLY A 118 10.34 0.76 -13.62
N GLY A 119 9.99 1.86 -14.29
CA GLY A 119 10.59 3.16 -13.95
C GLY A 119 10.27 3.48 -12.49
N ILE A 120 11.29 3.87 -11.70
CA ILE A 120 11.04 4.37 -10.34
C ILE A 120 10.37 5.73 -10.50
N HIS A 121 9.08 5.77 -10.22
CA HIS A 121 8.35 7.04 -10.16
C HIS A 121 8.56 7.69 -8.79
N PRO A 122 8.67 9.02 -8.73
CA PRO A 122 8.73 9.72 -7.46
C PRO A 122 7.43 9.52 -6.69
N ASP A 123 7.54 9.54 -5.36
CA ASP A 123 6.34 9.53 -4.53
C ASP A 123 5.50 10.79 -4.76
N ILE A 124 4.20 10.57 -4.84
CA ILE A 124 3.22 11.65 -5.02
C ILE A 124 2.81 12.10 -3.64
N ARG A 125 3.09 13.37 -3.33
CA ARG A 125 2.71 13.95 -2.05
C ARG A 125 1.20 14.22 -2.04
N PRO A 126 0.41 13.53 -1.19
CA PRO A 126 -1.01 13.83 -1.10
C PRO A 126 -1.23 15.24 -0.51
N LEU A 127 -2.34 15.85 -0.89
CA LEU A 127 -2.82 17.08 -0.25
C LEU A 127 -3.15 16.80 1.23
N PRO A 128 -2.93 17.74 2.17
CA PRO A 128 -3.23 17.53 3.58
C PRO A 128 -4.68 17.10 3.88
N GLU A 129 -5.62 17.55 3.07
CA GLU A 129 -7.05 17.25 3.16
C GLU A 129 -7.48 15.98 2.39
N ALA A 130 -6.58 15.38 1.60
CA ALA A 130 -6.88 14.16 0.88
C ALA A 130 -7.04 12.98 1.86
N PRO A 131 -8.02 12.08 1.63
CA PRO A 131 -8.17 10.90 2.46
C PRO A 131 -6.93 10.00 2.36
N ALA A 132 -6.53 9.41 3.49
CA ALA A 132 -5.47 8.41 3.53
C ALA A 132 -6.04 6.98 3.63
N LEU A 133 -7.14 6.81 4.37
CA LEU A 133 -7.75 5.53 4.70
C LEU A 133 -9.27 5.66 4.64
N VAL A 134 -9.92 4.67 4.05
CA VAL A 134 -11.37 4.43 4.13
C VAL A 134 -11.61 3.21 5.03
N VAL A 135 -12.58 3.30 5.93
CA VAL A 135 -12.95 2.22 6.86
C VAL A 135 -14.45 1.98 6.79
N TYR A 136 -14.83 0.72 6.62
CA TYR A 136 -16.21 0.28 6.78
C TYR A 136 -16.55 0.10 8.26
N THR A 137 -17.59 0.76 8.72
CA THR A 137 -18.14 0.54 10.06
C THR A 137 -19.00 -0.72 10.08
N SER A 138 -19.05 -1.42 11.22
CA SER A 138 -20.06 -2.46 11.43
C SER A 138 -21.44 -1.82 11.40
N GLY A 139 -22.21 -2.09 10.35
CA GLY A 139 -23.63 -1.75 10.28
C GLY A 139 -24.44 -2.49 11.33
#